data_AF-U2YJ71-F1
#
_entry.id   AF-U2YJ71-F1
#
_cell.length_a   1.000
_cell.length_b   1.000
_cell.length_c   1.000
_cell.angle_alpha   90.00
_cell.angle_beta   90.00
_cell.angle_gamma   90.00
#
_symmetry.space_group_name_H-M   'P 1'
#
loop_
_entity.id
_entity.type
_entity.pdbx_description
1 polymer ?
#
loop_
_entity_poly.entity_id
_entity_poly.type
_entity_poly.pdbx_seq_one_letter_code
_entity_poly.pdbx_strand_id
1 'polypeptide(L)'
;MIRISMPDDEGNDPYGFASRTHATEIMAAASEFSKAVYQHSRLPLREFEGARYRTAQINGCVICQQFRAARDVQLMYFATGQRPDHLVSDNGPAPDEAYYAAVADWRTSSVFSPREKLAIEYAERFAEEPKVLADDEEFWGRAHALYSDEELVDLSHCVAAWMGLGRVAHVLGFDSVCLPFAQAAE
;
A
#
# COMPACT_ATOMS: atom_id res chain seq x y z
N MET A 1 18.84 -6.66 -6.50
CA MET A 1 19.65 -6.15 -7.63
C MET A 1 18.70 -5.45 -8.58
N ILE A 2 19.01 -4.21 -8.93
CA ILE A 2 18.21 -3.38 -9.84
C ILE A 2 18.15 -4.02 -11.23
N ARG A 3 17.00 -3.96 -11.90
CA ARG A 3 16.77 -4.63 -13.20
C ARG A 3 16.79 -3.72 -14.41
N ILE A 4 17.14 -2.44 -14.23
CA ILE A 4 17.39 -1.48 -15.31
C ILE A 4 18.86 -1.04 -15.28
N SER A 5 19.39 -0.65 -16.44
CA SER A 5 20.71 -0.03 -16.52
C SER A 5 20.67 1.37 -15.95
N MET A 6 21.60 1.69 -15.05
CA MET A 6 21.71 3.00 -14.42
C MET A 6 23.17 3.33 -14.11
N PRO A 7 23.53 4.62 -14.01
CA PRO A 7 24.81 5.04 -13.47
C PRO A 7 25.04 4.53 -12.04
N ASP A 8 26.30 4.25 -11.68
CA ASP A 8 26.65 3.71 -10.36
C ASP A 8 26.30 4.66 -9.20
N ASP A 9 26.33 5.97 -9.45
CA ASP A 9 26.02 7.02 -8.48
C ASP A 9 24.51 7.22 -8.21
N GLU A 10 23.65 6.69 -9.06
CA GLU A 10 22.18 6.74 -8.90
C GLU A 10 21.63 5.52 -8.14
N GLY A 11 22.48 4.54 -7.79
CA GLY A 11 22.05 3.25 -7.21
C GLY A 11 21.28 3.32 -5.88
N ASN A 12 21.34 4.47 -5.20
CA ASN A 12 20.62 4.71 -3.94
C ASN A 12 19.18 5.23 -4.14
N ASP A 13 18.85 5.76 -5.33
CA ASP A 13 17.52 6.27 -5.69
C ASP A 13 17.09 5.77 -7.09
N PRO A 14 16.91 4.45 -7.27
CA PRO A 14 16.49 3.89 -8.55
C PRO A 14 15.09 4.37 -8.97
N TYR A 15 14.23 4.71 -8.00
CA TYR A 15 12.90 5.27 -8.26
C TYR A 15 12.98 6.67 -8.86
N GLY A 16 13.76 7.56 -8.25
CA GLY A 16 13.98 8.90 -8.76
C GLY A 16 14.68 8.88 -10.11
N PHE A 17 15.73 8.08 -10.29
CA PHE A 17 16.39 7.91 -11.58
C PHE A 17 15.40 7.50 -12.67
N ALA A 18 14.62 6.43 -12.43
CA ALA A 18 13.63 5.95 -13.39
C ALA A 18 12.56 7.02 -13.68
N SER A 19 12.07 7.72 -12.66
CA SER A 19 11.04 8.75 -12.84
C SER A 19 11.51 9.96 -13.68
N ARG A 20 12.81 10.27 -13.68
CA ARG A 20 13.40 11.39 -14.45
C ARG A 20 13.79 11.00 -15.88
N THR A 21 14.02 9.72 -16.14
CA THR A 21 14.68 9.27 -17.38
C THR A 21 13.86 8.28 -18.22
N HIS A 22 12.85 7.64 -17.63
CA HIS A 22 12.09 6.57 -18.27
C HIS A 22 10.59 6.71 -18.04
N ALA A 23 9.80 6.55 -19.11
CA ALA A 23 8.35 6.53 -19.08
C ALA A 23 7.77 7.62 -18.14
N THR A 24 8.29 8.84 -18.28
CA THR A 24 8.15 9.95 -17.32
C THR A 24 6.69 10.24 -16.98
N GLU A 25 5.81 10.22 -17.97
CA GLU A 25 4.37 10.47 -17.83
C GLU A 25 3.67 9.31 -17.11
N ILE A 26 4.09 8.07 -17.37
CA ILE A 26 3.56 6.88 -16.69
C ILE A 26 4.00 6.88 -15.22
N MET A 27 5.27 7.17 -14.96
CA MET A 27 5.82 7.29 -13.59
C MET A 27 5.14 8.41 -12.81
N ALA A 28 4.87 9.55 -13.44
CA ALA A 28 4.12 10.65 -12.83
C ALA A 28 2.69 10.23 -12.46
N ALA A 29 1.96 9.60 -13.38
CA ALA A 29 0.61 9.11 -13.11
C ALA A 29 0.59 8.05 -11.99
N ALA A 30 1.57 7.16 -11.95
CA ALA A 30 1.74 6.17 -10.89
C ALA A 30 1.98 6.82 -9.51
N SER A 31 2.83 7.86 -9.46
CA SER A 31 3.06 8.66 -8.25
C SER A 31 1.76 9.30 -7.77
N GLU A 32 0.99 9.93 -8.66
CA GLU A 32 -0.27 10.57 -8.29
C GLU A 32 -1.33 9.56 -7.84
N PHE A 33 -1.41 8.38 -8.48
CA PHE A 33 -2.31 7.32 -8.00
C PHE A 33 -1.92 6.82 -6.61
N SER A 34 -0.61 6.65 -6.35
CA SER A 34 -0.12 6.31 -5.01
C SER A 34 -0.51 7.38 -4.00
N LYS A 35 -0.29 8.66 -4.28
CA LYS A 35 -0.65 9.75 -3.35
C LYS A 35 -2.15 9.80 -3.09
N ALA A 36 -2.97 9.64 -4.13
CA ALA A 36 -4.41 9.71 -4.04
C ALA A 36 -4.99 8.71 -3.01
N VAL A 37 -4.51 7.47 -3.00
CA VAL A 37 -5.02 6.46 -2.04
C VAL A 37 -4.65 6.80 -0.59
N TYR A 38 -3.50 7.44 -0.34
CA TYR A 38 -3.14 7.89 1.01
C TYR A 38 -3.79 9.22 1.42
N GLN A 39 -4.12 10.08 0.47
CA GLN A 39 -4.74 11.40 0.73
C GLN A 39 -6.26 11.34 0.84
N HIS A 40 -6.91 10.42 0.12
CA HIS A 40 -8.35 10.49 -0.08
C HIS A 40 -9.10 9.25 0.43
N SER A 41 -8.40 8.19 0.85
CA SER A 41 -9.07 7.05 1.47
C SER A 41 -9.76 7.46 2.77
N ARG A 42 -11.01 7.03 2.92
CA ARG A 42 -11.86 7.27 4.10
C ARG A 42 -11.85 6.09 5.07
N LEU A 43 -11.15 5.00 4.70
CA LEU A 43 -11.04 3.81 5.53
C LEU A 43 -10.35 4.12 6.87
N PRO A 44 -10.80 3.52 7.99
CA PRO A 44 -10.06 3.56 9.24
C PRO A 44 -8.61 3.09 9.03
N LEU A 45 -7.66 3.77 9.67
CA LEU A 45 -6.23 3.54 9.46
C LEU A 45 -5.84 2.06 9.66
N ARG A 46 -6.45 1.37 10.62
CA ARG A 46 -6.17 -0.05 10.88
C ARG A 46 -6.66 -0.98 9.76
N GLU A 47 -7.84 -0.72 9.20
CA GLU A 47 -8.38 -1.50 8.09
C GLU A 47 -7.53 -1.31 6.82
N PHE A 48 -7.16 -0.06 6.56
CA PHE A 48 -6.24 0.33 5.48
C PHE A 48 -4.88 -0.36 5.62
N GLU A 49 -4.25 -0.29 6.80
CA GLU A 49 -2.94 -0.91 7.06
C GLU A 49 -2.99 -2.43 6.99
N GLY A 50 -4.08 -3.07 7.43
CA GLY A 50 -4.27 -4.51 7.28
C GLY A 50 -4.22 -4.95 5.81
N ALA A 51 -5.03 -4.32 4.95
CA ALA A 51 -5.06 -4.60 3.52
C ALA A 51 -3.72 -4.26 2.83
N ARG A 52 -3.15 -3.08 3.15
CA ARG A 52 -1.88 -2.61 2.60
C ARG A 52 -0.72 -3.54 2.95
N TYR A 53 -0.60 -3.91 4.22
CA TYR A 53 0.47 -4.76 4.70
C TYR A 53 0.35 -6.19 4.16
N ARG A 54 -0.87 -6.75 4.07
CA ARG A 54 -1.08 -8.05 3.45
C ARG A 54 -0.69 -8.05 1.97
N THR A 55 -1.06 -7.00 1.24
CA THR A 55 -0.64 -6.82 -0.16
C THR A 55 0.89 -6.74 -0.27
N ALA A 56 1.56 -6.03 0.65
CA ALA A 56 3.02 -5.92 0.68
C ALA A 56 3.72 -7.27 0.94
N GLN A 57 3.16 -8.12 1.81
CA GLN A 57 3.63 -9.49 2.03
C GLN A 57 3.52 -10.34 0.77
N ILE A 58 2.35 -10.32 0.12
CA ILE A 58 2.08 -11.12 -1.10
C ILE A 58 2.98 -10.69 -2.25
N ASN A 59 3.21 -9.38 -2.42
CA ASN A 59 4.08 -8.85 -3.45
C ASN A 59 5.58 -9.10 -3.18
N GLY A 60 5.96 -9.41 -1.94
CA GLY A 60 7.36 -9.45 -1.53
C GLY A 60 8.04 -8.08 -1.46
N CYS A 61 7.28 -6.97 -1.54
CA CYS A 61 7.81 -5.62 -1.57
C CYS A 61 8.43 -5.23 -0.21
N VAL A 62 9.76 -5.23 -0.10
CA VAL A 62 10.48 -5.08 1.18
C VAL A 62 10.19 -3.73 1.82
N ILE A 63 10.35 -2.66 1.03
CA ILE A 63 10.08 -1.28 1.47
C ILE A 63 8.61 -1.10 1.90
N CYS A 64 7.68 -1.74 1.19
CA CYS A 64 6.27 -1.67 1.51
C CYS A 64 5.99 -2.36 2.86
N GLN A 65 6.68 -3.46 3.19
CA GLN A 65 6.52 -4.11 4.49
C GLN A 65 7.09 -3.29 5.66
N GLN A 66 8.09 -2.44 5.42
CA GLN A 66 8.67 -1.56 6.44
C GLN A 66 7.89 -0.26 6.66
N PHE A 67 7.10 0.13 5.67
CA PHE A 67 6.27 1.34 5.71
C PHE A 67 5.18 1.23 6.79
N ARG A 68 4.93 2.33 7.49
CA ARG A 68 3.83 2.54 8.44
C ARG A 68 3.17 3.87 8.10
N ALA A 69 1.91 3.91 7.65
CA ALA A 69 1.29 5.16 7.21
C ALA A 69 1.29 6.23 8.29
N ALA A 70 1.07 5.87 9.57
CA ALA A 70 1.15 6.82 10.68
C ALA A 70 2.50 7.54 10.81
N ARG A 71 3.60 6.89 10.41
CA ARG A 71 4.97 7.43 10.51
C ARG A 71 5.44 8.03 9.18
N ASP A 72 5.23 7.31 8.09
CA ASP A 72 5.99 7.51 6.85
C ASP A 72 5.21 8.25 5.76
N VAL A 73 3.87 8.27 5.80
CA VAL A 73 3.07 8.85 4.70
C VAL A 73 3.35 10.33 4.49
N GLN A 74 3.77 11.02 5.56
CA GLN A 74 4.12 12.43 5.51
C GLN A 74 5.37 12.69 4.67
N LEU A 75 6.29 11.73 4.57
CA LEU A 75 7.52 11.85 3.79
C LEU A 75 7.24 11.94 2.29
N MET A 76 6.11 11.38 1.81
CA MET A 76 5.69 11.50 0.41
C MET A 76 5.44 12.94 -0.02
N TYR A 77 5.26 13.87 0.93
CA TYR A 77 4.98 15.28 0.71
C TYR A 77 6.09 16.20 1.21
N PHE A 78 7.23 15.64 1.64
CA PHE A 78 8.34 16.44 2.16
C PHE A 78 8.89 17.39 1.09
N ALA A 79 9.04 16.91 -0.16
CA ALA A 79 9.55 17.71 -1.26
C ALA A 79 8.69 18.95 -1.62
N THR A 80 7.38 18.92 -1.33
CA THR A 80 6.50 20.08 -1.53
C THR A 80 6.46 21.00 -0.31
N GLY A 81 6.98 20.56 0.84
CA GLY A 81 6.93 21.29 2.11
C GLY A 81 5.52 21.50 2.66
N GLN A 82 4.51 20.86 2.05
CA GLN A 82 3.10 21.07 2.36
C GLN A 82 2.43 19.73 2.59
N ARG A 83 2.05 19.50 3.85
CA ARG A 83 1.16 18.39 4.21
C ARG A 83 -0.22 18.65 3.60
N PRO A 84 -0.84 17.65 2.94
CA PRO A 84 -2.23 17.73 2.50
C PRO A 84 -3.18 17.97 3.68
N ASP A 85 -4.38 18.49 3.38
CA ASP A 85 -5.43 18.71 4.39
C ASP A 85 -5.80 17.43 5.14
N HIS A 86 -5.77 16.29 4.45
CA HIS A 86 -6.11 14.98 4.97
C HIS A 86 -5.10 13.92 4.52
N LEU A 87 -4.75 13.03 5.45
CA LEU A 87 -3.98 11.81 5.20
C LEU A 87 -4.66 10.66 5.94
N VAL A 88 -4.51 9.43 5.43
CA VAL A 88 -5.04 8.23 6.09
C VAL A 88 -4.53 8.05 7.53
N SER A 89 -3.38 8.63 7.87
CA SER A 89 -2.88 8.70 9.24
C SER A 89 -3.83 9.38 10.23
N ASP A 90 -4.80 10.15 9.73
CA ASP A 90 -5.79 10.88 10.51
C ASP A 90 -7.05 10.04 10.79
N ASN A 91 -7.20 8.88 10.14
CA ASN A 91 -8.38 8.02 10.19
C ASN A 91 -8.43 7.11 11.42
N GLY A 92 -7.98 7.60 12.58
CA GLY A 92 -8.03 6.88 13.85
C GLY A 92 -6.71 6.25 14.28
N PRO A 93 -6.73 5.29 15.22
CA PRO A 93 -5.54 4.79 15.89
C PRO A 93 -4.63 4.00 14.95
N ALA A 94 -3.31 4.16 15.10
CA ALA A 94 -2.33 3.35 14.37
C ALA A 94 -2.31 1.89 14.88
N PRO A 95 -2.08 0.90 14.00
CA PRO A 95 -1.72 -0.45 14.43
C PRO A 95 -0.36 -0.50 15.13
N ASP A 96 -0.20 -1.42 16.07
CA ASP A 96 1.09 -1.74 16.70
C ASP A 96 1.81 -2.89 15.96
N GLU A 97 3.02 -3.23 16.38
CA GLU A 97 3.79 -4.31 15.73
C GLU A 97 3.18 -5.70 15.95
N ALA A 98 2.42 -5.91 17.03
CA ALA A 98 1.67 -7.15 17.23
C ALA A 98 0.56 -7.34 16.18
N TYR A 99 -0.10 -6.25 15.78
CA TYR A 99 -1.02 -6.24 14.66
C TYR A 99 -0.34 -6.71 13.37
N TYR A 100 0.78 -6.08 12.98
CA TYR A 100 1.49 -6.44 11.75
C TYR A 100 2.01 -7.88 11.77
N ALA A 101 2.57 -8.33 12.90
CA ALA A 101 3.05 -9.70 13.05
C ALA A 101 1.95 -10.75 12.84
N ALA A 102 0.69 -10.43 13.17
CA ALA A 102 -0.44 -11.34 13.05
C ALA A 102 -1.06 -11.39 11.65
N VAL A 103 -0.71 -10.48 10.71
CA VAL A 103 -1.40 -10.35 9.41
C VAL A 103 -1.22 -11.58 8.52
N ALA A 104 -0.06 -12.26 8.57
CA ALA A 104 0.14 -13.48 7.79
C ALA A 104 -0.81 -14.61 8.21
N ASP A 105 -1.19 -14.63 9.50
CA ASP A 105 -2.04 -15.64 10.13
C ASP A 105 -3.45 -15.10 10.42
N TRP A 106 -3.92 -14.12 9.63
CA TRP A 106 -5.17 -13.40 9.89
C TRP A 106 -6.39 -14.31 10.06
N ARG A 107 -6.43 -15.45 9.34
CA ARG A 107 -7.54 -16.42 9.41
C ARG A 107 -7.78 -16.94 10.82
N THR A 108 -6.72 -17.19 11.58
CA THR A 108 -6.79 -17.74 12.94
C THR A 108 -6.52 -16.72 14.03
N SER A 109 -5.97 -15.55 13.67
CA SER A 109 -5.71 -14.47 14.61
C SER A 109 -6.99 -13.90 15.24
N SER A 110 -6.91 -13.62 16.54
CA SER A 110 -7.92 -12.91 17.32
C SER A 110 -7.61 -11.42 17.50
N VAL A 111 -6.53 -10.91 16.87
CA VAL A 111 -6.10 -9.51 16.98
C VAL A 111 -6.99 -8.56 16.18
N PHE A 112 -7.61 -9.08 15.11
CA PHE A 112 -8.36 -8.28 14.15
C PHE A 112 -9.85 -8.21 14.51
N SER A 113 -10.42 -7.01 14.36
CA SER A 113 -11.88 -6.86 14.32
C SER A 113 -12.47 -7.56 13.08
N PRO A 114 -13.79 -7.80 13.01
CA PRO A 114 -14.42 -8.36 11.81
C PRO A 114 -14.16 -7.54 10.55
N ARG A 115 -14.17 -6.21 10.65
CA ARG A 115 -13.89 -5.31 9.53
C ARG A 115 -12.43 -5.38 9.10
N GLU A 116 -11.49 -5.28 10.05
CA GLU A 116 -10.05 -5.42 9.78
C GLU A 116 -9.73 -6.77 9.10
N LYS A 117 -10.35 -7.85 9.59
CA LYS A 117 -10.18 -9.18 9.03
C LYS A 117 -10.73 -9.28 7.60
N LEU A 118 -11.85 -8.65 7.31
CA LEU A 118 -12.43 -8.60 5.96
C LEU A 118 -11.55 -7.80 5.00
N ALA A 119 -10.98 -6.67 5.42
CA ALA A 119 -10.06 -5.89 4.59
C ALA A 119 -8.79 -6.69 4.24
N ILE A 120 -8.24 -7.43 5.20
CA ILE A 120 -7.09 -8.33 4.98
C ILE A 120 -7.46 -9.48 4.04
N GLU A 121 -8.60 -10.14 4.27
CA GLU A 121 -9.13 -11.21 3.41
C GLU A 121 -9.32 -10.72 1.97
N TYR A 122 -9.96 -9.56 1.81
CA TYR A 122 -10.22 -8.95 0.51
C TYR A 122 -8.91 -8.71 -0.25
N ALA A 123 -7.91 -8.09 0.40
CA ALA A 123 -6.61 -7.83 -0.22
C ALA A 123 -5.89 -9.11 -0.67
N GLU A 124 -5.92 -10.16 0.16
CA GLU A 124 -5.33 -11.45 -0.20
C GLU A 124 -6.04 -12.11 -1.38
N ARG A 125 -7.37 -12.20 -1.32
CA ARG A 125 -8.16 -12.85 -2.36
C ARG A 125 -8.18 -12.07 -3.67
N PHE A 126 -8.14 -10.74 -3.62
CA PHE A 126 -7.93 -9.89 -4.79
C PHE A 126 -6.60 -10.23 -5.47
N ALA A 127 -5.56 -10.55 -4.70
CA ALA A 127 -4.23 -10.84 -5.23
C ALA A 127 -4.10 -12.25 -5.80
N GLU A 128 -4.65 -13.25 -5.10
CA GLU A 128 -4.39 -14.67 -5.37
C GLU A 128 -5.50 -15.33 -6.18
N GLU A 129 -6.75 -14.90 -6.01
CA GLU A 129 -7.92 -15.54 -6.60
C GLU A 129 -9.02 -14.56 -7.03
N PRO A 130 -8.72 -13.48 -7.78
CA PRO A 130 -9.68 -12.42 -8.09
C PRO A 130 -10.92 -12.90 -8.85
N LYS A 131 -10.78 -13.96 -9.66
CA LYS A 131 -11.92 -14.57 -10.38
C LYS A 131 -12.85 -15.33 -9.43
N VAL A 132 -12.30 -16.00 -8.42
CA VAL A 132 -13.09 -16.71 -7.41
C VAL A 132 -13.79 -15.72 -6.51
N LEU A 133 -13.06 -14.68 -6.04
CA LEU A 133 -13.62 -13.62 -5.22
C LEU A 133 -14.78 -12.90 -5.91
N ALA A 134 -14.68 -12.65 -7.22
CA ALA A 134 -15.72 -11.97 -7.99
C ALA A 134 -17.07 -12.72 -7.97
N ASP A 135 -17.05 -14.05 -7.91
CA ASP A 135 -18.25 -14.91 -7.94
C ASP A 135 -18.68 -15.40 -6.53
N ASP A 136 -17.98 -14.99 -5.46
CA ASP A 136 -18.24 -15.44 -4.09
C ASP A 136 -19.31 -14.60 -3.37
N GLU A 137 -20.57 -14.99 -3.57
CA GLU A 137 -21.73 -14.33 -2.94
C GLU A 137 -21.73 -14.36 -1.41
N GLU A 138 -21.08 -15.37 -0.78
CA GLU A 138 -20.99 -15.42 0.67
C GLU A 138 -20.02 -14.35 1.19
N PHE A 139 -18.89 -14.17 0.52
CA PHE A 139 -17.98 -13.06 0.81
C PHE A 139 -18.67 -11.72 0.63
N TRP A 140 -19.34 -11.49 -0.50
CA TRP A 140 -20.00 -10.21 -0.78
C TRP A 140 -21.15 -9.93 0.21
N GLY A 141 -21.89 -10.95 0.63
CA GLY A 141 -22.88 -10.83 1.70
C GLY A 141 -22.27 -10.33 3.02
N ARG A 142 -21.10 -10.86 3.43
CA ARG A 142 -20.37 -10.35 4.61
C ARG A 142 -19.81 -8.95 4.38
N ALA A 143 -19.29 -8.67 3.19
CA ALA A 143 -18.72 -7.39 2.82
C ALA A 143 -19.77 -6.28 2.93
N HIS A 144 -20.93 -6.44 2.30
CA HIS A 144 -22.02 -5.46 2.36
C HIS A 144 -22.68 -5.34 3.74
N ALA A 145 -22.57 -6.36 4.60
CA ALA A 145 -23.03 -6.27 5.99
C ALA A 145 -22.11 -5.39 6.86
N LEU A 146 -20.84 -5.26 6.47
CA LEU A 146 -19.81 -4.58 7.25
C LEU A 146 -19.36 -3.26 6.64
N TYR A 147 -19.39 -3.11 5.32
CA TYR A 147 -18.87 -1.99 4.53
C TYR A 147 -19.96 -1.42 3.62
N SER A 148 -19.91 -0.10 3.44
CA SER A 148 -20.66 0.59 2.39
C SER A 148 -20.01 0.41 1.02
N ASP A 149 -20.77 0.63 -0.05
CA ASP A 149 -20.26 0.54 -1.43
C ASP A 149 -19.12 1.55 -1.67
N GLU A 150 -19.18 2.74 -1.07
CA GLU A 150 -18.11 3.74 -1.15
C GLU A 150 -16.81 3.20 -0.55
N GLU A 151 -16.88 2.58 0.65
CA GLU A 151 -15.69 2.00 1.29
C GLU A 151 -15.15 0.78 0.52
N LEU A 152 -16.02 -0.03 -0.10
CA LEU A 152 -15.59 -1.16 -0.92
C LEU A 152 -14.86 -0.69 -2.19
N VAL A 153 -15.35 0.35 -2.84
CA VAL A 153 -14.68 0.95 -4.02
C VAL A 153 -13.35 1.59 -3.61
N ASP A 154 -13.30 2.30 -2.48
CA ASP A 154 -12.08 2.86 -1.90
C ASP A 154 -11.04 1.76 -1.63
N LEU A 155 -11.41 0.73 -0.87
CA LEU A 155 -10.56 -0.43 -0.58
C LEU A 155 -10.05 -1.10 -1.86
N SER A 156 -10.90 -1.26 -2.86
CA SER A 156 -10.53 -1.85 -4.16
C SER A 156 -9.43 -1.06 -4.86
N HIS A 157 -9.54 0.27 -4.92
CA HIS A 157 -8.54 1.13 -5.57
C HIS A 157 -7.25 1.23 -4.77
N CYS A 158 -7.37 1.26 -3.43
CA CYS A 158 -6.25 1.13 -2.51
C CYS A 158 -5.44 -0.14 -2.78
N VAL A 159 -6.10 -1.31 -2.79
CA VAL A 159 -5.47 -2.61 -3.06
C VAL A 159 -4.88 -2.64 -4.47
N ALA A 160 -5.57 -2.12 -5.48
CA ALA A 160 -5.06 -2.05 -6.85
C ALA A 160 -3.75 -1.23 -6.95
N ALA A 161 -3.69 -0.08 -6.28
CA ALA A 161 -2.48 0.76 -6.25
C ALA A 161 -1.30 0.02 -5.63
N TRP A 162 -1.47 -0.56 -4.42
CA TRP A 162 -0.38 -1.27 -3.74
C TRP A 162 0.03 -2.54 -4.48
N MET A 163 -0.93 -3.22 -5.10
CA MET A 163 -0.69 -4.44 -5.85
C MET A 163 0.14 -4.15 -7.09
N GLY A 164 -0.30 -3.22 -7.94
CA GLY A 164 0.41 -2.87 -9.17
C GLY A 164 1.77 -2.24 -8.88
N LEU A 165 1.79 -1.17 -8.08
CA LEU A 165 3.00 -0.39 -7.84
C LEU A 165 4.02 -1.15 -6.97
N GLY A 166 3.57 -1.90 -5.97
CA GLY A 166 4.44 -2.74 -5.14
C GLY A 166 5.08 -3.89 -5.92
N ARG A 167 4.37 -4.49 -6.89
CA ARG A 167 4.95 -5.49 -7.80
C ARG A 167 5.99 -4.88 -8.72
N VAL A 168 5.73 -3.70 -9.27
CA VAL A 168 6.72 -2.98 -10.07
C VAL A 168 7.98 -2.70 -9.25
N ALA A 169 7.82 -2.20 -8.01
CA ALA A 169 8.92 -1.96 -7.07
C ALA A 169 9.79 -3.21 -6.90
N HIS A 170 9.15 -4.33 -6.56
CA HIS A 170 9.82 -5.58 -6.25
C HIS A 170 10.49 -6.21 -7.48
N VAL A 171 9.77 -6.29 -8.60
CA VAL A 171 10.27 -6.91 -9.84
C VAL A 171 11.47 -6.14 -10.40
N LEU A 172 11.44 -4.81 -10.35
CA LEU A 172 12.57 -3.99 -10.78
C LEU A 172 13.70 -3.88 -9.74
N GLY A 173 13.47 -4.39 -8.52
CA GLY A 173 14.40 -4.35 -7.40
C GLY A 173 14.51 -2.99 -6.71
N PHE A 174 13.59 -2.05 -7.01
CA PHE A 174 13.58 -0.70 -6.45
C PHE A 174 13.20 -0.67 -4.96
N ASP A 175 12.66 -1.77 -4.44
CA ASP A 175 12.28 -1.94 -3.04
C ASP A 175 13.44 -2.37 -2.12
N SER A 176 14.62 -2.61 -2.70
CA SER A 176 15.81 -3.09 -1.96
C SER A 176 16.71 -1.99 -1.41
N VAL A 177 16.36 -0.73 -1.68
CA VAL A 177 17.03 0.46 -1.14
C VAL A 177 16.21 1.08 -0.01
N CYS A 178 16.81 1.93 0.81
CA CYS A 178 16.09 2.69 1.84
C CYS A 178 14.93 3.49 1.24
N LEU A 179 13.93 3.82 2.08
CA LEU A 179 12.78 4.65 1.68
C LEU A 179 13.24 5.86 0.85
N PRO A 180 12.81 6.01 -0.42
CA PRO A 180 13.35 7.04 -1.32
C PRO A 180 13.04 8.45 -0.81
N PHE A 181 11.97 8.60 -0.02
CA PHE A 181 11.61 9.86 0.62
C PHE A 181 12.41 10.19 1.89
N ALA A 182 13.13 9.22 2.47
CA ALA A 182 13.95 9.45 3.66
C ALA A 182 15.26 10.18 3.33
N GLN A 183 15.81 9.98 2.14
CA GLN A 183 17.03 10.68 1.69
C GLN A 183 16.77 12.14 1.31
N ALA A 184 15.54 12.48 0.90
CA ALA A 184 15.17 13.87 0.60
C ALA A 184 14.88 14.71 1.86
N ALA A 185 14.85 14.08 3.04
CA ALA A 185 14.52 14.72 4.32
C ALA A 185 15.74 15.04 5.21
N GLU A 186 16.94 14.66 4.77
CA GLU A 186 18.24 15.07 5.35
C GLU A 186 18.86 16.23 4.56
#